data_AF-A0A1Q3H6C2-F1
#
_entry.id   AF-A0A1Q3H6C2-F1
#
_cell.length_a   1.000
_cell.length_b   1.000
_cell.length_c   1.000
_cell.angle_alpha   90.00
_cell.angle_beta   90.00
_cell.angle_gamma   90.00
#
_symmetry.space_group_name_H-M   'P 1'
#
loop_
_entity.id
_entity.type
_entity.pdbx_description
1 polymer ?
#
loop_
_entity_poly.entity_id
_entity_poly.type
_entity_poly.pdbx_seq_one_letter_code
_entity_poly.pdbx_strand_id
1 'polypeptide(L)'
;MSRVPRDFYEDLVRASQGNRAGFLSERERWLRALPVEAREELLFEFEMLLRGVERYVHLYDNGVIDPQDKPLVTRDFREELKDVRATLSQAIRLARHLLDPDSDQKLQFRRYVETQLADDNMRRTRIEGELDQETPQESLFVLRQSFESLRNLIDHLLQLPVCGLSLFNDVGNLVLREIVLNRYFRPFRLTEFRLEYDRLRSVRLLSLLATVPTETRPLFTTAYLGLFRLLHYLAYVSQDSQGPIPRRVRVLLALVRSEALGLAGYLKNELAPRAGPKPLQATCLRAARDIARETERIARDVLVELDRDRAAAARASYSFTLLFQTQVVALTEALSPGSATGEAPFEQLSSSMEAAERLRKDLWVFAQLCRSAEGHLRNDDVPAAEAVISSIVAFLGYFQDGSYQLLRYVDYEAFDRFSALLTELPWPPEGPAVRTRLIEDLRGFSMVLENTFAAVSRRAQLRGFNFDRADAELLRDRFLAATR
;
A
#
# COMPACT_ATOMS: atom_id res chain seq x y z
N MET A 1 -14.37 28.67 -5.37
CA MET A 1 -13.36 27.70 -5.86
C MET A 1 -12.44 27.41 -4.69
N SER A 2 -12.16 26.14 -4.37
CA SER A 2 -11.27 25.77 -3.25
C SER A 2 -9.91 26.42 -3.44
N ARG A 3 -9.43 27.18 -2.43
CA ARG A 3 -8.07 27.75 -2.43
C ARG A 3 -7.02 26.64 -2.27
N VAL A 4 -7.38 25.54 -1.61
CA VAL A 4 -6.47 24.42 -1.34
C VAL A 4 -6.47 23.43 -2.52
N PRO A 5 -5.29 23.07 -3.04
CA PRO A 5 -5.12 22.02 -4.04
C PRO A 5 -5.69 20.68 -3.53
N ARG A 6 -6.34 19.92 -4.42
CA ARG A 6 -6.78 18.56 -4.06
C ARG A 6 -5.60 17.61 -4.13
N ASP A 7 -5.49 16.72 -3.14
CA ASP A 7 -4.47 15.68 -3.15
C ASP A 7 -4.79 14.65 -4.24
N PHE A 8 -3.98 14.67 -5.30
CA PHE A 8 -4.09 13.76 -6.43
C PHE A 8 -3.98 12.28 -6.01
N TYR A 9 -3.10 11.95 -5.07
CA TYR A 9 -2.90 10.57 -4.62
C TYR A 9 -4.07 10.07 -3.80
N GLU A 10 -4.61 10.92 -2.92
CA GLU A 10 -5.80 10.59 -2.15
C GLU A 10 -7.00 10.35 -3.10
N ASP A 11 -7.20 11.23 -4.08
CA ASP A 11 -8.25 11.10 -5.09
C ASP A 11 -8.08 9.82 -5.94
N LEU A 12 -6.84 9.50 -6.35
CA LEU A 12 -6.51 8.29 -7.08
C LEU A 12 -6.84 7.03 -6.27
N VAL A 13 -6.40 6.99 -5.02
CA VAL A 13 -6.62 5.85 -4.13
C VAL A 13 -8.11 5.69 -3.86
N ARG A 14 -8.82 6.77 -3.52
CA ARG A 14 -10.27 6.75 -3.31
C ARG A 14 -11.03 6.29 -4.55
N ALA A 15 -10.65 6.75 -5.74
CA ALA A 15 -11.24 6.30 -7.00
C ALA A 15 -11.05 4.80 -7.24
N SER A 16 -9.92 4.23 -6.82
CA SER A 16 -9.65 2.80 -6.96
C SER A 16 -10.53 1.91 -6.05
N GLN A 17 -11.06 2.47 -4.96
CA GLN A 17 -11.75 1.76 -3.90
C GLN A 17 -13.29 1.69 -4.10
N GLY A 18 -13.85 2.49 -5.02
CA GLY A 18 -15.27 2.51 -5.34
C GLY A 18 -16.17 2.81 -4.13
N ASN A 19 -17.30 2.12 -3.99
CA ASN A 19 -18.33 2.38 -2.96
C ASN A 19 -17.95 1.97 -1.52
N ARG A 20 -16.68 1.63 -1.25
CA ARG A 20 -16.22 1.19 0.08
C ARG A 20 -15.67 2.30 0.97
N ALA A 21 -15.70 3.55 0.50
CA ALA A 21 -15.06 4.68 1.16
C ALA A 21 -15.40 4.82 2.66
N GLY A 22 -16.67 4.55 3.05
CA GLY A 22 -17.10 4.58 4.46
C GLY A 22 -16.33 3.59 5.35
N PHE A 23 -16.37 2.29 5.04
CA PHE A 23 -15.63 1.24 5.79
C PHE A 23 -14.12 1.48 5.80
N LEU A 24 -13.58 2.02 4.71
CA LEU A 24 -12.15 2.26 4.61
C LEU A 24 -11.69 3.39 5.52
N SER A 25 -12.48 4.46 5.67
CA SER A 25 -12.18 5.51 6.65
C SER A 25 -12.14 5.00 8.10
N GLU A 26 -13.04 4.08 8.45
CA GLU A 26 -13.06 3.47 9.79
C GLU A 26 -11.89 2.51 9.98
N ARG A 27 -11.53 1.73 8.95
CA ARG A 27 -10.32 0.89 8.92
C ARG A 27 -9.06 1.72 9.09
N GLU A 28 -8.94 2.85 8.40
CA GLU A 28 -7.80 3.76 8.52
C GLU A 28 -7.68 4.33 9.93
N ARG A 29 -8.80 4.77 10.53
CA ARG A 29 -8.83 5.25 11.92
C ARG A 29 -8.40 4.16 12.89
N TRP A 30 -8.92 2.94 12.71
CA TRP A 30 -8.54 1.78 13.50
C TRP A 30 -7.03 1.51 13.41
N LEU A 31 -6.48 1.44 12.18
CA LEU A 31 -5.06 1.18 11.98
C LEU A 31 -4.18 2.27 12.62
N ARG A 32 -4.57 3.55 12.51
CA ARG A 32 -3.86 4.67 13.14
C ARG A 32 -3.85 4.58 14.67
N ALA A 33 -4.92 4.07 15.27
CA ALA A 33 -5.07 3.93 16.72
C ALA A 33 -4.36 2.70 17.31
N LEU A 34 -4.00 1.70 16.49
CA LEU A 34 -3.40 0.46 16.97
C LEU A 34 -2.00 0.69 17.60
N PRO A 35 -1.76 0.30 18.87
CA PRO A 35 -0.47 0.46 19.54
C PRO A 35 0.53 -0.65 19.15
N VAL A 36 0.60 -0.98 17.87
CA VAL A 36 1.40 -2.10 17.33
C VAL A 36 2.51 -1.53 16.45
N GLU A 37 3.75 -1.90 16.73
CA GLU A 37 4.88 -1.51 15.89
C GLU A 37 4.76 -2.14 14.49
N ALA A 38 5.11 -1.37 13.45
CA ALA A 38 5.04 -1.80 12.05
C ALA A 38 3.66 -2.35 11.61
N ARG A 39 2.57 -1.90 12.24
CA ARG A 39 1.18 -2.27 11.93
C ARG A 39 0.82 -2.18 10.44
N GLU A 40 1.35 -1.20 9.71
CA GLU A 40 1.11 -1.05 8.28
C GLU A 40 1.73 -2.21 7.49
N GLU A 41 2.92 -2.66 7.89
CA GLU A 41 3.63 -3.77 7.28
C GLU A 41 2.98 -5.11 7.63
N LEU A 42 2.54 -5.28 8.88
CA LEU A 42 1.78 -6.46 9.31
C LEU A 42 0.44 -6.57 8.56
N LEU A 43 -0.25 -5.45 8.37
CA LEU A 43 -1.50 -5.40 7.61
C LEU A 43 -1.25 -5.66 6.12
N PHE A 44 -0.18 -5.12 5.55
CA PHE A 44 0.24 -5.43 4.19
C PHE A 44 0.49 -6.94 4.02
N GLU A 45 1.29 -7.55 4.89
CA GLU A 45 1.58 -8.98 4.82
C GLU A 45 0.28 -9.80 4.95
N PHE A 46 -0.61 -9.41 5.86
CA PHE A 46 -1.90 -10.08 6.04
C PHE A 46 -2.74 -10.04 4.75
N GLU A 47 -2.94 -8.85 4.17
CA GLU A 47 -3.70 -8.67 2.93
C GLU A 47 -3.01 -9.30 1.71
N MET A 48 -1.69 -9.31 1.67
CA MET A 48 -0.90 -10.04 0.66
C MET A 48 -1.20 -11.54 0.73
N LEU A 49 -1.24 -12.15 1.92
CA LEU A 49 -1.55 -13.57 2.07
C LEU A 49 -3.00 -13.89 1.67
N LEU A 50 -3.95 -13.00 1.99
CA LEU A 50 -5.35 -13.12 1.55
C LEU A 50 -5.48 -13.13 0.03
N ARG A 51 -4.83 -12.17 -0.66
CA ARG A 51 -4.73 -12.13 -2.12
C ARG A 51 -4.04 -13.37 -2.66
N GLY A 52 -2.96 -13.79 -2.02
CA GLY A 52 -2.17 -14.93 -2.43
C GLY A 52 -2.98 -16.22 -2.40
N VAL A 53 -3.74 -16.47 -1.33
CA VAL A 53 -4.61 -17.66 -1.28
C VAL A 53 -5.66 -17.60 -2.37
N GLU A 54 -6.28 -16.44 -2.62
CA GLU A 54 -7.26 -16.29 -3.72
C GLU A 54 -6.66 -16.72 -5.07
N ARG A 55 -5.46 -16.23 -5.41
CA ARG A 55 -4.80 -16.56 -6.68
C ARG A 55 -4.31 -18.00 -6.71
N TYR A 56 -3.87 -18.54 -5.59
CA TYR A 56 -3.34 -19.89 -5.52
C TYR A 56 -4.41 -20.98 -5.68
N VAL A 57 -5.62 -20.76 -5.14
CA VAL A 57 -6.73 -21.71 -5.29
C VAL A 57 -7.34 -21.68 -6.70
N HIS A 58 -7.21 -20.57 -7.42
CA HIS A 58 -7.52 -20.51 -8.84
C HIS A 58 -6.41 -21.20 -9.66
N LEU A 59 -6.63 -22.47 -10.01
CA LEU A 59 -5.61 -23.35 -10.62
C LEU A 59 -4.98 -22.83 -11.92
N TYR A 60 -5.69 -22.00 -12.70
CA TYR A 60 -5.13 -21.34 -13.89
C TYR A 60 -4.04 -20.31 -13.54
N ASP A 61 -4.10 -19.74 -12.35
CA ASP A 61 -3.18 -18.70 -11.87
C ASP A 61 -2.00 -19.28 -11.08
N ASN A 62 -2.16 -20.47 -10.49
CA ASN A 62 -1.17 -21.07 -9.58
C ASN A 62 0.22 -21.25 -10.23
N GLY A 63 0.32 -21.46 -11.55
CA GLY A 63 1.61 -21.44 -12.28
C GLY A 63 2.62 -22.52 -11.88
N VAL A 64 2.31 -23.35 -10.88
CA VAL A 64 3.07 -24.51 -10.41
C VAL A 64 2.76 -25.76 -11.27
N ILE A 65 1.75 -25.68 -12.15
CA ILE A 65 1.28 -26.84 -12.91
C ILE A 65 1.63 -26.66 -14.38
N ASP A 66 2.40 -27.60 -14.93
CA ASP A 66 2.50 -27.80 -16.38
C ASP A 66 1.24 -28.53 -16.87
N PRO A 67 0.36 -27.88 -17.66
CA PRO A 67 -0.86 -28.51 -18.18
C PRO A 67 -0.59 -29.73 -19.07
N GLN A 68 0.64 -29.87 -19.60
CA GLN A 68 1.00 -30.96 -20.51
C GLN A 68 1.49 -32.22 -19.79
N ASP A 69 1.87 -32.13 -18.51
CA ASP A 69 2.61 -33.21 -17.85
C ASP A 69 1.67 -34.25 -17.18
N LYS A 70 0.51 -33.83 -16.63
CA LYS A 70 -0.54 -34.73 -16.09
C LYS A 70 -1.96 -34.15 -16.13
N PRO A 71 -3.00 -34.96 -16.41
CA PRO A 71 -4.40 -34.53 -16.26
C PRO A 71 -4.69 -34.10 -14.81
N LEU A 72 -5.21 -32.87 -14.63
CA LEU A 72 -5.52 -32.31 -13.31
C LEU A 72 -6.43 -33.21 -12.45
N VAL A 73 -7.31 -33.97 -13.10
CA VAL A 73 -8.34 -34.79 -12.43
C VAL A 73 -7.75 -35.96 -11.63
N THR A 74 -6.61 -36.51 -12.05
CA THR A 74 -6.00 -37.69 -11.42
C THR A 74 -4.83 -37.34 -10.48
N ARG A 75 -4.55 -36.05 -10.30
CA ARG A 75 -3.45 -35.55 -9.47
C ARG A 75 -3.85 -35.47 -8.00
N ASP A 76 -2.87 -35.71 -7.13
CA ASP A 76 -2.97 -35.44 -5.70
C ASP A 76 -2.60 -33.98 -5.40
N PHE A 77 -3.50 -33.25 -4.75
CA PHE A 77 -3.40 -31.84 -4.35
C PHE A 77 -3.02 -31.67 -2.87
N ARG A 78 -2.48 -32.72 -2.24
CA ARG A 78 -2.11 -32.71 -0.83
C ARG A 78 -1.02 -31.68 -0.50
N GLU A 79 -0.09 -31.43 -1.42
CA GLU A 79 0.96 -30.42 -1.21
C GLU A 79 0.39 -29.00 -1.27
N GLU A 80 -0.50 -28.71 -2.22
CA GLU A 80 -1.22 -27.44 -2.31
C GLU A 80 -2.07 -27.17 -1.08
N LEU A 81 -2.76 -28.19 -0.55
CA LEU A 81 -3.51 -28.07 0.70
C LEU A 81 -2.59 -27.75 1.90
N LYS A 82 -1.38 -28.33 1.96
CA LYS A 82 -0.39 -27.96 2.98
C LYS A 82 0.07 -26.51 2.83
N ASP A 83 0.16 -26.02 1.60
CA ASP A 83 0.57 -24.64 1.30
C ASP A 83 -0.53 -23.65 1.70
N VAL A 84 -1.80 -23.93 1.39
CA VAL A 84 -2.96 -23.18 1.87
C VAL A 84 -2.99 -23.18 3.41
N ARG A 85 -2.85 -24.34 4.05
CA ARG A 85 -2.81 -24.45 5.51
C ARG A 85 -1.69 -23.60 6.14
N ALA A 86 -0.49 -23.64 5.57
CA ALA A 86 0.65 -22.87 6.07
C ALA A 86 0.39 -21.36 5.97
N THR A 87 -0.20 -20.92 4.85
CA THR A 87 -0.57 -19.52 4.62
C THR A 87 -1.67 -19.06 5.58
N LEU A 88 -2.74 -19.86 5.78
CA LEU A 88 -3.76 -19.58 6.79
C LEU A 88 -3.15 -19.47 8.19
N SER A 89 -2.18 -20.33 8.52
CA SER A 89 -1.50 -20.27 9.81
C SER A 89 -0.72 -18.98 10.03
N GLN A 90 -0.09 -18.44 8.98
CA GLN A 90 0.56 -17.12 9.04
C GLN A 90 -0.47 -15.99 9.13
N ALA A 91 -1.55 -16.04 8.34
CA ALA A 91 -2.62 -15.05 8.39
C ALA A 91 -3.26 -14.98 9.80
N ILE A 92 -3.50 -16.14 10.45
CA ILE A 92 -3.98 -16.21 11.84
C ILE A 92 -2.98 -15.52 12.79
N ARG A 93 -1.67 -15.76 12.63
CA ARG A 93 -0.65 -15.11 13.46
C ARG A 93 -0.67 -13.60 13.29
N LEU A 94 -0.69 -13.09 12.06
CA LEU A 94 -0.73 -11.65 11.80
C LEU A 94 -2.01 -11.01 12.33
N ALA A 95 -3.16 -11.66 12.12
CA ALA A 95 -4.44 -11.20 12.67
C ALA A 95 -4.38 -11.06 14.20
N ARG A 96 -3.74 -11.99 14.92
CA ARG A 96 -3.56 -11.86 16.38
C ARG A 96 -2.71 -10.67 16.80
N HIS A 97 -1.72 -10.27 16.00
CA HIS A 97 -0.90 -9.09 16.30
C HIS A 97 -1.64 -7.79 16.01
N LEU A 98 -2.57 -7.81 15.04
CA LEU A 98 -3.37 -6.66 14.64
C LEU A 98 -4.64 -6.50 15.50
N LEU A 99 -5.06 -7.55 16.22
CA LEU A 99 -6.15 -7.47 17.19
C LEU A 99 -5.68 -6.75 18.46
N ASP A 100 -6.50 -5.83 18.94
CA ASP A 100 -6.29 -5.21 20.25
C ASP A 100 -6.56 -6.23 21.37
N PRO A 101 -5.66 -6.42 22.36
CA PRO A 101 -5.81 -7.46 23.37
C PRO A 101 -7.11 -7.37 24.18
N ASP A 102 -7.52 -6.16 24.56
CA ASP A 102 -8.73 -5.93 25.36
C ASP A 102 -9.99 -6.25 24.54
N SER A 103 -9.99 -5.83 23.27
CA SER A 103 -11.05 -6.13 22.32
C SER A 103 -11.16 -7.63 22.03
N ASP A 104 -10.02 -8.32 21.79
CA ASP A 104 -9.99 -9.77 21.52
C ASP A 104 -10.53 -10.58 22.70
N GLN A 105 -10.15 -10.24 23.94
CA GLN A 105 -10.66 -10.92 25.14
C GLN A 105 -12.18 -10.74 25.30
N LYS A 106 -12.70 -9.53 25.08
CA LYS A 106 -14.15 -9.26 25.13
C LYS A 106 -14.91 -10.05 24.08
N LEU A 107 -14.41 -10.07 22.85
CA LEU A 107 -15.02 -10.80 21.74
C LEU A 107 -14.97 -12.32 21.98
N GLN A 108 -13.88 -12.83 22.53
CA GLN A 108 -13.74 -14.24 22.90
C GLN A 108 -14.69 -14.63 24.04
N PHE A 109 -14.82 -13.79 25.06
CA PHE A 109 -15.78 -14.01 26.15
C PHE A 109 -17.22 -13.98 25.64
N ARG A 110 -17.59 -12.97 24.85
CA ARG A 110 -18.91 -12.88 24.21
C ARG A 110 -19.25 -14.15 23.45
N ARG A 111 -18.33 -14.62 22.60
CA ARG A 111 -18.49 -15.88 21.86
C ARG A 111 -18.62 -17.10 22.78
N TYR A 112 -17.81 -17.19 23.83
CA TYR A 112 -17.88 -18.30 24.77
C TYR A 112 -19.26 -18.38 25.43
N VAL A 113 -19.77 -17.24 25.92
CA VAL A 113 -21.11 -17.12 26.50
C VAL A 113 -22.17 -17.51 25.48
N GLU A 114 -22.12 -16.95 24.26
CA GLU A 114 -23.05 -17.26 23.18
C GLU A 114 -23.02 -18.74 22.78
N THR A 115 -21.87 -19.41 22.87
CA THR A 115 -21.75 -20.85 22.53
C THR A 115 -22.31 -21.75 23.63
N GLN A 116 -22.10 -21.40 24.89
CA GLN A 116 -22.56 -22.18 26.04
C GLN A 116 -24.06 -22.00 26.33
N LEU A 117 -24.64 -20.86 25.96
CA LEU A 117 -26.04 -20.51 26.21
C LEU A 117 -26.96 -20.69 24.98
N ALA A 118 -26.46 -21.31 23.90
CA ALA A 118 -27.16 -21.32 22.62
C ALA A 118 -28.29 -22.35 22.52
N ASP A 119 -29.54 -21.87 22.59
CA ASP A 119 -30.70 -22.47 21.91
C ASP A 119 -30.59 -22.27 20.37
N ASP A 120 -31.30 -23.08 19.58
CA ASP A 120 -31.19 -23.06 18.11
C ASP A 120 -31.50 -21.67 17.48
N ASN A 121 -32.40 -20.88 18.08
CA ASN A 121 -32.66 -19.50 17.65
C ASN A 121 -31.45 -18.58 17.90
N MET A 122 -30.75 -18.73 19.03
CA MET A 122 -29.55 -17.95 19.35
C MET A 122 -28.39 -18.30 18.42
N ARG A 123 -28.28 -19.55 17.97
CA ARG A 123 -27.28 -19.95 16.96
C ARG A 123 -27.49 -19.20 15.65
N ARG A 124 -28.74 -19.11 15.18
CA ARG A 124 -29.07 -18.41 13.95
C ARG A 124 -28.80 -16.91 14.06
N THR A 125 -29.28 -16.27 15.12
CA THR A 125 -29.02 -14.84 15.38
C THR A 125 -27.52 -14.55 15.48
N ARG A 126 -26.73 -15.46 16.04
CA ARG A 126 -25.27 -15.32 16.08
C ARG A 126 -24.64 -15.36 14.69
N ILE A 127 -24.99 -16.35 13.86
CA ILE A 127 -24.45 -16.44 12.49
C ILE A 127 -24.83 -15.19 11.69
N GLU A 128 -26.06 -14.71 11.87
CA GLU A 128 -26.52 -13.46 11.25
C GLU A 128 -25.73 -12.24 11.78
N GLY A 129 -25.46 -12.16 13.09
CA GLY A 129 -24.65 -11.09 13.68
C GLY A 129 -23.16 -11.13 13.32
N GLU A 130 -22.59 -12.32 13.03
CA GLU A 130 -21.22 -12.46 12.50
C GLU A 130 -21.09 -11.87 11.07
N LEU A 131 -22.22 -11.61 10.37
CA LEU A 131 -22.23 -10.92 9.08
C LEU A 131 -22.27 -9.39 9.22
N ASP A 132 -22.75 -8.86 10.36
CA ASP A 132 -22.91 -7.41 10.55
C ASP A 132 -21.56 -6.70 10.64
N GLN A 133 -20.60 -7.29 11.38
CA GLN A 133 -19.20 -6.85 11.40
C GLN A 133 -19.08 -5.32 11.49
N GLU A 134 -19.51 -4.74 12.61
CA GLU A 134 -19.65 -3.28 12.70
C GLU A 134 -18.29 -2.59 12.70
N THR A 135 -17.30 -3.21 13.35
CA THR A 135 -15.95 -2.66 13.48
C THR A 135 -14.87 -3.48 12.75
N PRO A 136 -13.71 -2.86 12.41
CA PRO A 136 -12.54 -3.60 11.91
C PRO A 136 -12.06 -4.69 12.89
N GLN A 137 -12.12 -4.45 14.20
CA GLN A 137 -11.71 -5.44 15.22
C GLN A 137 -12.59 -6.70 15.18
N GLU A 138 -13.92 -6.52 15.14
CA GLU A 138 -14.86 -7.64 15.02
C GLU A 138 -14.66 -8.40 13.71
N SER A 139 -14.47 -7.68 12.62
CA SER A 139 -14.25 -8.28 11.30
C SER A 139 -12.98 -9.11 11.23
N LEU A 140 -11.89 -8.60 11.81
CA LEU A 140 -10.63 -9.32 11.88
C LEU A 140 -10.75 -10.56 12.79
N PHE A 141 -11.48 -10.43 13.90
CA PHE A 141 -11.74 -11.51 14.83
C PHE A 141 -12.55 -12.65 14.19
N VAL A 142 -13.66 -12.33 13.51
CA VAL A 142 -14.47 -13.31 12.78
C VAL A 142 -13.62 -14.03 11.73
N LEU A 143 -12.88 -13.29 10.90
CA LEU A 143 -12.03 -13.86 9.87
C LEU A 143 -10.94 -14.78 10.44
N ARG A 144 -10.30 -14.37 11.55
CA ARG A 144 -9.31 -15.19 12.26
C ARG A 144 -9.91 -16.52 12.71
N GLN A 145 -11.13 -16.51 13.26
CA GLN A 145 -11.80 -17.71 13.72
C GLN A 145 -12.21 -18.64 12.58
N SER A 146 -12.70 -18.07 11.48
CA SER A 146 -12.98 -18.83 10.27
C SER A 146 -11.72 -19.50 9.75
N PHE A 147 -10.58 -18.80 9.74
CA PHE A 147 -9.29 -19.40 9.35
C PHE A 147 -8.78 -20.46 10.32
N GLU A 148 -8.94 -20.28 11.62
CA GLU A 148 -8.60 -21.32 12.61
C GLU A 148 -9.43 -22.59 12.37
N SER A 149 -10.72 -22.43 12.09
CA SER A 149 -11.64 -23.54 11.81
C SER A 149 -11.29 -24.24 10.49
N LEU A 150 -11.05 -23.48 9.42
CA LEU A 150 -10.64 -24.00 8.11
C LEU A 150 -9.28 -24.70 8.18
N ARG A 151 -8.30 -24.13 8.90
CA ARG A 151 -7.00 -24.77 9.12
C ARG A 151 -7.17 -26.12 9.81
N ASN A 152 -7.98 -26.18 10.88
CA ASN A 152 -8.25 -27.44 11.57
C ASN A 152 -8.95 -28.44 10.65
N LEU A 153 -9.91 -28.02 9.83
CA LEU A 153 -10.55 -28.88 8.82
C LEU A 153 -9.52 -29.42 7.82
N ILE A 154 -8.61 -28.58 7.32
CA ILE A 154 -7.54 -29.01 6.41
C ILE A 154 -6.61 -30.02 7.09
N ASP A 155 -6.28 -29.85 8.37
CA ASP A 155 -5.46 -30.82 9.11
C ASP A 155 -6.08 -32.22 9.16
N HIS A 156 -7.41 -32.32 9.29
CA HIS A 156 -8.12 -33.59 9.21
C HIS A 156 -8.16 -34.15 7.78
N LEU A 157 -8.44 -33.30 6.78
CA LEU A 157 -8.45 -33.70 5.37
C LEU A 157 -7.08 -34.20 4.89
N LEU A 158 -5.99 -33.63 5.40
CA LEU A 158 -4.63 -34.06 5.09
C LEU A 158 -4.25 -35.44 5.65
N GLN A 159 -5.12 -36.07 6.46
CA GLN A 159 -4.97 -37.47 6.88
C GLN A 159 -5.41 -38.45 5.78
N LEU A 160 -6.18 -37.99 4.80
CA LEU A 160 -6.55 -38.81 3.65
C LEU A 160 -5.31 -39.22 2.83
N PRO A 161 -5.32 -40.40 2.21
CA PRO A 161 -4.19 -40.88 1.42
C PRO A 161 -3.97 -40.03 0.16
N VAL A 162 -5.05 -39.53 -0.45
CA VAL A 162 -5.05 -38.69 -1.66
C VAL A 162 -6.07 -37.57 -1.49
N CYS A 163 -5.69 -36.36 -1.88
CA CYS A 163 -6.57 -35.19 -1.93
C CYS A 163 -6.86 -34.83 -3.39
N GLY A 164 -8.04 -35.20 -3.89
CA GLY A 164 -8.41 -34.92 -5.28
C GLY A 164 -8.73 -33.46 -5.57
N LEU A 165 -8.85 -33.13 -6.86
CA LEU A 165 -9.15 -31.78 -7.37
C LEU A 165 -10.42 -31.15 -6.77
N SER A 166 -11.52 -31.91 -6.64
CA SER A 166 -12.77 -31.38 -6.06
C SER A 166 -12.54 -30.92 -4.63
N LEU A 167 -11.88 -31.74 -3.81
CA LEU A 167 -11.59 -31.43 -2.41
C LEU A 167 -10.77 -30.14 -2.29
N PHE A 168 -9.74 -29.99 -3.13
CA PHE A 168 -8.93 -28.79 -3.16
C PHE A 168 -9.75 -27.55 -3.52
N ASN A 169 -10.58 -27.64 -4.57
CA ASN A 169 -11.46 -26.54 -4.99
C ASN A 169 -12.50 -26.19 -3.93
N ASP A 170 -13.08 -27.19 -3.26
CA ASP A 170 -14.08 -26.99 -2.22
C ASP A 170 -13.48 -26.27 -1.00
N VAL A 171 -12.29 -26.68 -0.56
CA VAL A 171 -11.54 -25.97 0.48
C VAL A 171 -11.21 -24.54 0.04
N GLY A 172 -10.76 -24.36 -1.20
CA GLY A 172 -10.48 -23.03 -1.76
C GLY A 172 -11.70 -22.12 -1.75
N ASN A 173 -12.85 -22.62 -2.21
CA ASN A 173 -14.11 -21.89 -2.22
C ASN A 173 -14.58 -21.50 -0.81
N LEU A 174 -14.38 -22.37 0.18
CA LEU A 174 -14.68 -22.05 1.58
C LEU A 174 -13.80 -20.91 2.08
N VAL A 175 -12.47 -20.97 1.85
CA VAL A 175 -11.56 -19.88 2.25
C VAL A 175 -11.94 -18.57 1.55
N LEU A 176 -12.18 -18.61 0.24
CA LEU A 176 -12.59 -17.45 -0.54
C LEU A 176 -13.88 -16.82 -0.03
N ARG A 177 -14.87 -17.64 0.32
CA ARG A 177 -16.15 -17.18 0.87
C ARG A 177 -15.94 -16.37 2.15
N GLU A 178 -15.12 -16.85 3.08
CA GLU A 178 -14.84 -16.14 4.34
C GLU A 178 -14.19 -14.77 4.10
N ILE A 179 -13.27 -14.68 3.14
CA ILE A 179 -12.63 -13.40 2.79
C ILE A 179 -13.62 -12.47 2.06
N VAL A 180 -14.46 -13.01 1.18
CA VAL A 180 -15.47 -12.25 0.41
C VAL A 180 -16.57 -11.68 1.31
N LEU A 181 -16.96 -12.43 2.34
CA LEU A 181 -17.96 -12.02 3.34
C LEU A 181 -17.38 -11.07 4.39
N ASN A 182 -16.05 -10.92 4.47
CA ASN A 182 -15.46 -9.96 5.37
C ASN A 182 -15.70 -8.52 4.90
N ARG A 183 -16.19 -7.67 5.81
CA ARG A 183 -16.61 -6.30 5.48
C ARG A 183 -15.43 -5.35 5.32
N TYR A 184 -14.34 -5.56 6.06
CA TYR A 184 -13.20 -4.64 6.13
C TYR A 184 -11.92 -5.17 5.43
N PHE A 185 -11.68 -6.47 5.43
CA PHE A 185 -10.45 -7.11 4.92
C PHE A 185 -10.73 -7.95 3.67
N ARG A 186 -11.01 -7.26 2.54
CA ARG A 186 -11.34 -7.90 1.27
C ARG A 186 -10.53 -7.35 0.08
N PRO A 187 -9.26 -7.75 -0.09
CA PRO A 187 -8.30 -7.04 -0.93
C PRO A 187 -8.15 -7.56 -2.38
N PHE A 188 -9.24 -7.87 -3.11
CA PHE A 188 -9.12 -8.64 -4.37
C PHE A 188 -8.90 -7.88 -5.67
N ARG A 189 -8.85 -6.55 -5.63
CA ARG A 189 -8.68 -5.75 -6.84
C ARG A 189 -7.20 -5.43 -7.06
N LEU A 190 -6.70 -5.82 -8.23
CA LEU A 190 -5.33 -5.55 -8.67
C LEU A 190 -5.00 -4.05 -8.57
N THR A 191 -5.91 -3.21 -9.04
CA THR A 191 -5.73 -1.75 -9.10
C THR A 191 -6.29 -1.02 -7.88
N GLU A 192 -6.73 -1.73 -6.83
CA GLU A 192 -7.15 -1.12 -5.57
C GLU A 192 -5.92 -0.93 -4.68
N PHE A 193 -5.55 0.33 -4.45
CA PHE A 193 -4.40 0.73 -3.64
C PHE A 193 -4.82 1.23 -2.26
N ARG A 194 -3.85 1.22 -1.34
CA ARG A 194 -3.99 1.57 0.07
C ARG A 194 -2.89 2.56 0.45
N LEU A 195 -3.24 3.76 0.91
CA LEU A 195 -2.26 4.80 1.28
C LEU A 195 -1.32 4.35 2.40
N GLU A 196 -1.74 3.38 3.21
CA GLU A 196 -1.00 2.87 4.36
C GLU A 196 0.34 2.23 3.92
N TYR A 197 0.33 1.51 2.79
CA TYR A 197 1.51 0.77 2.30
C TYR A 197 1.78 0.89 0.79
N ASP A 198 0.79 1.16 -0.07
CA ASP A 198 0.99 1.36 -1.51
C ASP A 198 1.36 2.81 -1.81
N ARG A 199 2.66 3.14 -1.70
CA ARG A 199 3.15 4.52 -1.89
C ARG A 199 4.38 4.59 -2.78
N LEU A 200 4.41 5.60 -3.64
CA LEU A 200 5.60 5.96 -4.40
C LEU A 200 6.52 6.82 -3.53
N ARG A 201 7.65 6.25 -3.12
CA ARG A 201 8.67 6.95 -2.30
C ARG A 201 9.80 7.57 -3.13
N SER A 202 9.75 7.44 -4.44
CA SER A 202 10.77 7.96 -5.35
C SER A 202 10.56 9.45 -5.62
N VAL A 203 11.48 10.30 -5.15
CA VAL A 203 11.44 11.75 -5.37
C VAL A 203 11.43 12.09 -6.86
N ARG A 204 12.27 11.38 -7.63
CA ARG A 204 12.40 11.57 -9.09
C ARG A 204 11.12 11.19 -9.81
N LEU A 205 10.51 10.04 -9.49
CA LEU A 205 9.24 9.63 -10.11
C LEU A 205 8.09 10.55 -9.71
N LEU A 206 8.02 10.98 -8.45
CA LEU A 206 7.00 11.94 -8.00
C LEU A 206 7.10 13.25 -8.77
N SER A 207 8.32 13.78 -8.90
CA SER A 207 8.59 15.01 -9.65
C SER A 207 8.27 14.84 -11.14
N LEU A 208 8.59 13.68 -11.72
CA LEU A 208 8.25 13.35 -13.10
C LEU A 208 6.73 13.27 -13.31
N LEU A 209 6.01 12.54 -12.45
CA LEU A 209 4.56 12.39 -12.51
C LEU A 209 3.83 13.73 -12.38
N ALA A 210 4.37 14.67 -11.60
CA ALA A 210 3.84 16.03 -11.51
C ALA A 210 3.89 16.78 -12.85
N THR A 211 4.80 16.44 -13.76
CA THR A 211 4.86 17.01 -15.13
C THR A 211 3.95 16.30 -16.13
N VAL A 212 3.46 15.10 -15.80
CA VAL A 212 2.55 14.34 -16.67
C VAL A 212 1.16 15.01 -16.67
N PRO A 213 0.50 15.12 -17.83
CA PRO A 213 -0.86 15.68 -17.93
C PRO A 213 -1.85 15.00 -16.96
N THR A 214 -2.73 15.78 -16.35
CA THR A 214 -3.67 15.32 -15.32
C THR A 214 -4.55 14.15 -15.76
N GLU A 215 -4.87 14.06 -17.06
CA GLU A 215 -5.70 13.01 -17.65
C GLU A 215 -5.00 11.64 -17.72
N THR A 216 -3.68 11.64 -17.89
CA THR A 216 -2.86 10.44 -18.07
C THR A 216 -2.04 10.09 -16.84
N ARG A 217 -1.79 11.06 -15.95
CA ARG A 217 -1.09 10.89 -14.67
C ARG A 217 -1.65 9.72 -13.83
N PRO A 218 -2.97 9.56 -13.62
CA PRO A 218 -3.53 8.40 -12.91
C PRO A 218 -3.08 7.05 -13.47
N LEU A 219 -2.93 6.96 -14.79
CA LEU A 219 -2.59 5.71 -15.46
C LEU A 219 -1.14 5.31 -15.21
N PHE A 220 -0.22 6.28 -15.32
CA PHE A 220 1.19 6.05 -15.01
C PHE A 220 1.40 5.81 -13.53
N THR A 221 0.74 6.57 -12.65
CA THR A 221 0.83 6.33 -11.19
C THR A 221 0.34 4.93 -10.82
N THR A 222 -0.77 4.47 -11.41
CA THR A 222 -1.28 3.10 -11.22
C THR A 222 -0.27 2.05 -11.68
N ALA A 223 0.37 2.24 -12.83
CA ALA A 223 1.39 1.33 -13.34
C ALA A 223 2.60 1.24 -12.41
N TYR A 224 3.11 2.39 -11.93
CA TYR A 224 4.22 2.40 -10.98
C TYR A 224 3.85 1.79 -9.64
N LEU A 225 2.68 2.12 -9.07
CA LEU A 225 2.22 1.50 -7.82
C LEU A 225 2.11 -0.03 -7.96
N GLY A 226 1.61 -0.53 -9.11
CA GLY A 226 1.59 -1.96 -9.40
C GLY A 226 3.00 -2.59 -9.44
N LEU A 227 3.96 -1.95 -10.13
CA LEU A 227 5.35 -2.42 -10.17
C LEU A 227 6.01 -2.42 -8.79
N PHE A 228 5.84 -1.36 -7.99
CA PHE A 228 6.42 -1.27 -6.65
C PHE A 228 5.75 -2.25 -5.68
N ARG A 229 4.45 -2.50 -5.79
CA ARG A 229 3.77 -3.54 -5.00
C ARG A 229 4.31 -4.94 -5.31
N LEU A 230 4.50 -5.27 -6.58
CA LEU A 230 5.11 -6.54 -6.99
C LEU A 230 6.54 -6.68 -6.43
N LEU A 231 7.34 -5.61 -6.45
CA LEU A 231 8.65 -5.58 -5.81
C LEU A 231 8.57 -5.77 -4.28
N HIS A 232 7.55 -5.22 -3.63
CA HIS A 232 7.31 -5.39 -2.20
C HIS A 232 6.94 -6.83 -1.86
N TYR A 233 6.07 -7.49 -2.65
CA TYR A 233 5.80 -8.92 -2.48
C TYR A 233 7.07 -9.79 -2.56
N LEU A 234 7.98 -9.48 -3.49
CA LEU A 234 9.22 -10.23 -3.68
C LEU A 234 10.22 -10.05 -2.51
N ALA A 235 10.12 -8.97 -1.74
CA ALA A 235 10.91 -8.81 -0.52
C ALA A 235 10.60 -9.93 0.49
N TYR A 236 9.34 -10.35 0.59
CA TYR A 236 8.92 -11.47 1.45
C TYR A 236 9.38 -12.85 0.96
N VAL A 237 9.62 -12.99 -0.34
CA VAL A 237 10.20 -14.22 -0.90
C VAL A 237 11.71 -14.28 -0.63
N SER A 238 12.39 -13.13 -0.71
CA SER A 238 13.86 -13.04 -0.62
C SER A 238 14.39 -13.20 0.82
N GLN A 239 13.61 -12.78 1.82
CA GLN A 239 13.96 -12.91 3.24
C GLN A 239 14.15 -14.36 3.70
N ASP A 240 13.52 -15.32 3.04
CA ASP A 240 13.56 -16.75 3.38
C ASP A 240 14.66 -17.53 2.63
N SER A 241 15.63 -16.84 2.01
CA SER A 241 16.68 -17.44 1.17
C SER A 241 17.66 -18.35 1.93
N GLN A 242 17.69 -18.29 3.26
CA GLN A 242 18.59 -19.06 4.12
C GLN A 242 17.80 -20.14 4.89
N GLY A 243 17.30 -21.17 4.19
CA GLY A 243 16.57 -22.27 4.83
C GLY A 243 15.73 -23.13 3.87
N PRO A 244 14.99 -24.13 4.38
CA PRO A 244 13.95 -24.79 3.59
C PRO A 244 12.88 -23.76 3.21
N ILE A 245 12.57 -23.67 1.92
CA ILE A 245 11.58 -22.71 1.39
C ILE A 245 10.27 -22.83 2.19
N PRO A 246 9.82 -21.77 2.88
CA PRO A 246 8.54 -21.81 3.55
C PRO A 246 7.41 -22.01 2.54
N ARG A 247 6.48 -22.91 2.85
CA ARG A 247 5.36 -23.25 1.95
C ARG A 247 4.57 -22.04 1.45
N ARG A 248 4.43 -20.99 2.28
CA ARG A 248 3.79 -19.72 1.90
C ARG A 248 4.41 -19.06 0.67
N VAL A 249 5.71 -19.26 0.41
CA VAL A 249 6.41 -18.68 -0.73
C VAL A 249 5.81 -19.14 -2.07
N ARG A 250 5.28 -20.37 -2.15
CA ARG A 250 4.59 -20.86 -3.36
C ARG A 250 3.32 -20.06 -3.64
N VAL A 251 2.57 -19.77 -2.57
CA VAL A 251 1.37 -18.93 -2.63
C VAL A 251 1.73 -17.50 -3.05
N LEU A 252 2.84 -16.95 -2.54
CA LEU A 252 3.31 -15.62 -2.92
C LEU A 252 3.81 -15.55 -4.38
N LEU A 253 4.51 -16.57 -4.86
CA LEU A 253 4.97 -16.60 -6.26
C LEU A 253 3.79 -16.75 -7.24
N ALA A 254 2.74 -17.50 -6.88
CA ALA A 254 1.49 -17.52 -7.63
C ALA A 254 0.79 -16.16 -7.65
N LEU A 255 0.80 -15.44 -6.52
CA LEU A 255 0.30 -14.05 -6.45
C LEU A 255 1.07 -13.14 -7.40
N VAL A 256 2.41 -13.15 -7.32
CA VAL A 256 3.28 -12.33 -8.17
C VAL A 256 3.03 -12.62 -9.64
N ARG A 257 2.91 -13.90 -10.02
CA ARG A 257 2.59 -14.30 -11.40
C ARG A 257 1.26 -13.71 -11.85
N SER A 258 0.19 -13.94 -11.08
CA SER A 258 -1.16 -13.49 -11.45
C SER A 258 -1.25 -11.96 -11.52
N GLU A 259 -0.69 -11.25 -10.55
CA GLU A 259 -0.70 -9.79 -10.54
C GLU A 259 0.20 -9.20 -11.64
N ALA A 260 1.34 -9.82 -11.97
CA ALA A 260 2.18 -9.40 -13.10
C ALA A 260 1.47 -9.52 -14.44
N LEU A 261 0.72 -10.61 -14.67
CA LEU A 261 -0.11 -10.78 -15.86
C LEU A 261 -1.28 -9.76 -15.90
N GLY A 262 -1.90 -9.50 -14.75
CA GLY A 262 -2.91 -8.45 -14.61
C GLY A 262 -2.36 -7.07 -14.96
N LEU A 263 -1.15 -6.75 -14.47
CA LEU A 263 -0.45 -5.50 -14.76
C LEU A 263 -0.06 -5.41 -16.23
N ALA A 264 0.42 -6.49 -16.85
CA ALA A 264 0.67 -6.54 -18.29
C ALA A 264 -0.60 -6.25 -19.09
N GLY A 265 -1.74 -6.82 -18.68
CA GLY A 265 -3.05 -6.51 -19.24
C GLY A 265 -3.41 -5.03 -19.11
N TYR A 266 -3.22 -4.44 -17.92
CA TYR A 266 -3.45 -3.02 -17.68
C TYR A 266 -2.56 -2.11 -18.55
N LEU A 267 -1.26 -2.40 -18.62
CA LEU A 267 -0.31 -1.65 -19.45
C LEU A 267 -0.71 -1.68 -20.93
N LYS A 268 -1.17 -2.82 -21.42
CA LYS A 268 -1.58 -3.03 -22.81
C LYS A 268 -2.92 -2.38 -23.15
N ASN A 269 -3.92 -2.58 -22.30
CA ASN A 269 -5.32 -2.28 -22.62
C ASN A 269 -5.77 -0.91 -22.10
N GLU A 270 -5.19 -0.42 -21.01
CA GLU A 270 -5.59 0.84 -20.37
C GLU A 270 -4.55 1.95 -20.59
N LEU A 271 -3.29 1.68 -20.23
CA LEU A 271 -2.23 2.70 -20.29
C LEU A 271 -1.82 3.01 -21.73
N ALA A 272 -1.38 1.99 -22.50
CA ALA A 272 -0.81 2.22 -23.83
C ALA A 272 -1.72 3.00 -24.79
N PRO A 273 -3.05 2.73 -24.89
CA PRO A 273 -3.92 3.49 -25.78
C PRO A 273 -4.06 4.97 -25.41
N ARG A 274 -3.81 5.31 -24.14
CA ARG A 274 -4.00 6.64 -23.55
C ARG A 274 -2.68 7.31 -23.17
N ALA A 275 -1.54 6.69 -23.46
CA ALA A 275 -0.23 7.16 -23.02
C ALA A 275 0.21 8.47 -23.72
N GLY A 276 -0.45 8.86 -24.82
CA GLY A 276 -0.12 10.07 -25.59
C GLY A 276 0.83 9.76 -26.76
N PRO A 277 2.09 10.24 -26.78
CA PRO A 277 2.99 10.09 -27.93
C PRO A 277 3.27 8.63 -28.35
N LYS A 278 3.38 8.37 -29.67
CA LYS A 278 3.66 7.02 -30.22
C LYS A 278 4.87 6.30 -29.59
N PRO A 279 6.02 6.94 -29.33
CA PRO A 279 7.14 6.27 -28.68
C PRO A 279 6.79 5.76 -27.27
N LEU A 280 6.06 6.55 -26.49
CA LEU A 280 5.63 6.20 -25.15
C LEU A 280 4.60 5.06 -25.18
N GLN A 281 3.65 5.10 -26.12
CA GLN A 281 2.72 3.98 -26.36
C GLN A 281 3.48 2.68 -26.68
N ALA A 282 4.49 2.75 -27.55
CA ALA A 282 5.31 1.60 -27.94
C ALA A 282 6.09 1.04 -26.74
N THR A 283 6.61 1.89 -25.85
CA THR A 283 7.25 1.45 -24.61
C THR A 283 6.26 0.76 -23.67
N CYS A 284 5.06 1.31 -23.47
CA CYS A 284 4.03 0.66 -22.64
C CYS A 284 3.65 -0.73 -23.18
N LEU A 285 3.48 -0.87 -24.50
CA LEU A 285 3.21 -2.17 -25.15
C LEU A 285 4.38 -3.14 -25.03
N ARG A 286 5.63 -2.64 -25.11
CA ARG A 286 6.83 -3.45 -24.92
C ARG A 286 6.92 -3.94 -23.48
N ALA A 287 6.74 -3.06 -22.50
CA ALA A 287 6.72 -3.41 -21.08
C ALA A 287 5.66 -4.47 -20.78
N ALA A 288 4.44 -4.31 -21.31
CA ALA A 288 3.38 -5.30 -21.18
C ALA A 288 3.80 -6.67 -21.76
N ARG A 289 4.41 -6.68 -22.95
CA ARG A 289 4.88 -7.92 -23.60
C ARG A 289 6.01 -8.58 -22.82
N ASP A 290 6.99 -7.80 -22.37
CA ASP A 290 8.15 -8.30 -21.65
C ASP A 290 7.72 -8.89 -20.30
N ILE A 291 6.83 -8.20 -19.57
CA ILE A 291 6.25 -8.74 -18.33
C ILE A 291 5.51 -10.04 -18.60
N ALA A 292 4.61 -10.08 -19.58
CA ALA A 292 3.84 -11.29 -19.86
C ALA A 292 4.74 -12.47 -20.29
N ARG A 293 5.68 -12.23 -21.20
CA ARG A 293 6.58 -13.28 -21.72
C ARG A 293 7.50 -13.81 -20.63
N GLU A 294 8.11 -12.93 -19.85
CA GLU A 294 9.05 -13.30 -18.82
C GLU A 294 8.35 -13.99 -17.64
N THR A 295 7.14 -13.54 -17.28
CA THR A 295 6.31 -14.20 -16.27
C THR A 295 5.97 -15.64 -16.67
N GLU A 296 5.59 -15.86 -17.94
CA GLU A 296 5.33 -17.20 -18.47
C GLU A 296 6.59 -18.06 -18.57
N ARG A 297 7.75 -17.45 -18.85
CA ARG A 297 9.05 -18.14 -18.82
C ARG A 297 9.41 -18.59 -17.41
N ILE A 298 9.33 -17.69 -16.42
CA ILE A 298 9.64 -18.01 -15.02
C ILE A 298 8.69 -19.09 -14.50
N ALA A 299 7.40 -19.03 -14.86
CA ALA A 299 6.43 -20.07 -14.51
C ALA A 299 6.86 -21.45 -15.01
N ARG A 300 7.13 -21.59 -16.31
CA ARG A 300 7.52 -22.86 -16.93
C ARG A 300 8.89 -23.37 -16.48
N ASP A 301 9.88 -22.49 -16.40
CA ASP A 301 11.28 -22.90 -16.25
C ASP A 301 11.74 -22.95 -14.79
N VAL A 302 11.08 -22.22 -13.89
CA VAL A 302 11.53 -22.04 -12.49
C VAL A 302 10.49 -22.47 -11.49
N LEU A 303 9.21 -22.07 -11.64
CA LEU A 303 8.18 -22.39 -10.65
C LEU A 303 7.83 -23.89 -10.62
N VAL A 304 7.92 -24.59 -11.77
CA VAL A 304 7.74 -26.05 -11.85
C VAL A 304 8.78 -26.82 -11.00
N GLU A 305 9.96 -26.23 -10.80
CA GLU A 305 11.05 -26.86 -10.04
C GLU A 305 11.02 -26.56 -8.54
N LEU A 306 9.98 -25.88 -8.02
CA LEU A 306 9.88 -25.50 -6.59
C LEU A 306 9.85 -26.69 -5.61
N ASP A 307 9.46 -27.88 -6.07
CA ASP A 307 9.52 -29.11 -5.28
C ASP A 307 10.89 -29.79 -5.32
N ARG A 308 11.66 -29.55 -6.39
CA ARG A 308 12.90 -30.28 -6.72
C ARG A 308 14.15 -29.48 -6.35
N ASP A 309 14.09 -28.16 -6.45
CA ASP A 309 15.22 -27.26 -6.27
C ASP A 309 14.91 -26.16 -5.24
N ARG A 310 15.67 -26.18 -4.15
CA ARG A 310 15.58 -25.18 -3.07
C ARG A 310 16.00 -23.77 -3.49
N ALA A 311 16.80 -23.64 -4.55
CA ALA A 311 17.18 -22.35 -5.09
C ALA A 311 16.16 -21.79 -6.11
N ALA A 312 15.15 -22.56 -6.52
CA ALA A 312 14.15 -22.13 -7.50
C ALA A 312 13.39 -20.88 -7.04
N ALA A 313 12.96 -20.82 -5.78
CA ALA A 313 12.26 -19.65 -5.24
C ALA A 313 13.13 -18.38 -5.26
N ALA A 314 14.41 -18.50 -4.86
CA ALA A 314 15.34 -17.39 -4.89
C ALA A 314 15.64 -16.91 -6.32
N ARG A 315 15.80 -17.84 -7.27
CA ARG A 315 15.98 -17.50 -8.69
C ARG A 315 14.73 -16.84 -9.29
N ALA A 316 13.54 -17.35 -8.99
CA ALA A 316 12.29 -16.74 -9.43
C ALA A 316 12.17 -15.32 -8.88
N SER A 317 12.44 -15.14 -7.59
CA SER A 317 12.42 -13.83 -6.95
C SER A 317 13.39 -12.86 -7.64
N TYR A 318 14.64 -13.28 -7.83
CA TYR A 318 15.65 -12.48 -8.53
C TYR A 318 15.24 -12.11 -9.96
N SER A 319 14.73 -13.07 -10.74
CA SER A 319 14.29 -12.82 -12.12
C SER A 319 13.11 -11.85 -12.19
N PHE A 320 12.11 -12.01 -11.32
CA PHE A 320 10.99 -11.07 -11.24
C PHE A 320 11.44 -9.68 -10.76
N THR A 321 12.32 -9.60 -9.76
CA THR A 321 12.86 -8.32 -9.28
C THR A 321 13.56 -7.58 -10.41
N LEU A 322 14.46 -8.25 -11.13
CA LEU A 322 15.18 -7.65 -12.26
C LEU A 322 14.22 -7.19 -13.36
N LEU A 323 13.22 -8.02 -13.70
CA LEU A 323 12.18 -7.68 -14.66
C LEU A 323 11.45 -6.39 -14.27
N PHE A 324 10.89 -6.32 -13.06
CA PHE A 324 10.09 -5.17 -12.64
C PHE A 324 10.93 -3.90 -12.48
N GLN A 325 12.16 -4.01 -11.96
CA GLN A 325 13.10 -2.88 -11.91
C GLN A 325 13.41 -2.34 -13.32
N THR A 326 13.64 -3.24 -14.28
CA THR A 326 13.88 -2.86 -15.69
C THR A 326 12.68 -2.12 -16.27
N GLN A 327 11.45 -2.55 -15.97
CA GLN A 327 10.25 -1.89 -16.49
C GLN A 327 10.00 -0.52 -15.82
N VAL A 328 10.32 -0.36 -14.54
CA VAL A 328 10.29 0.96 -13.88
C VAL A 328 11.22 1.92 -14.62
N VAL A 329 12.46 1.51 -14.88
CA VAL A 329 13.46 2.33 -15.59
C VAL A 329 13.01 2.64 -17.01
N ALA A 330 12.53 1.65 -17.76
CA ALA A 330 12.10 1.82 -19.15
C ALA A 330 10.91 2.79 -19.30
N LEU A 331 9.91 2.70 -18.41
CA LEU A 331 8.78 3.62 -18.40
C LEU A 331 9.20 5.04 -18.01
N THR A 332 10.16 5.16 -17.09
CA THR A 332 10.70 6.45 -16.63
C THR A 332 11.44 7.16 -17.75
N GLU A 333 12.35 6.45 -18.41
CA GLU A 333 13.12 6.95 -19.55
C GLU A 333 12.23 7.33 -20.74
N ALA A 334 11.12 6.60 -20.96
CA ALA A 334 10.17 6.95 -22.01
C ALA A 334 9.32 8.19 -21.69
N LEU A 335 9.03 8.44 -20.40
CA LEU A 335 8.34 9.65 -19.95
C LEU A 335 9.26 10.88 -19.98
N SER A 336 10.53 10.71 -19.63
CA SER A 336 11.54 11.77 -19.65
C SER A 336 12.90 11.18 -20.03
N PRO A 337 13.31 11.31 -21.30
CA PRO A 337 14.60 10.82 -21.75
C PRO A 337 15.76 11.46 -20.98
N GLY A 338 16.73 10.66 -20.57
CA GLY A 338 17.87 11.06 -19.74
C GLY A 338 17.63 10.96 -18.23
N SER A 339 16.38 10.77 -17.78
CA SER A 339 16.03 10.80 -16.36
C SER A 339 16.44 9.53 -15.58
N ALA A 340 16.68 8.42 -16.28
CA ALA A 340 17.07 7.15 -15.67
C ALA A 340 18.32 6.57 -16.36
N THR A 341 19.39 7.36 -16.41
CA THR A 341 20.68 7.01 -17.02
C THR A 341 21.80 6.81 -15.98
N GLY A 342 22.81 6.01 -16.32
CA GLY A 342 24.00 5.78 -15.48
C GLY A 342 24.10 4.37 -14.89
N GLU A 343 25.04 4.19 -13.95
CA GLU A 343 25.20 2.95 -13.20
C GLU A 343 24.05 2.79 -12.20
N ALA A 344 23.42 1.61 -12.19
CA ALA A 344 22.27 1.25 -11.34
C ALA A 344 21.09 2.25 -11.39
N PRO A 345 20.44 2.44 -12.56
CA PRO A 345 19.39 3.46 -12.74
C PRO A 345 18.19 3.29 -11.80
N PHE A 346 17.82 2.05 -11.46
CA PHE A 346 16.73 1.79 -10.52
C PHE A 346 17.06 2.22 -9.08
N GLU A 347 18.30 2.03 -8.62
CA GLU A 347 18.72 2.42 -7.27
C GLU A 347 18.68 3.94 -7.09
N GLN A 348 19.06 4.67 -8.15
CA GLN A 348 18.93 6.13 -8.17
C GLN A 348 17.47 6.57 -8.10
N LEU A 349 16.57 5.91 -8.82
CA LEU A 349 15.13 6.21 -8.73
C LEU A 349 14.56 5.88 -7.35
N SER A 350 15.04 4.84 -6.67
CA SER A 350 14.52 4.38 -5.38
C SER A 350 15.33 4.83 -4.16
N SER A 351 16.12 5.90 -4.30
CA SER A 351 17.02 6.38 -3.24
C SER A 351 16.27 6.82 -1.97
N SER A 352 16.45 6.05 -0.89
CA SER A 352 15.88 6.36 0.43
C SER A 352 16.55 7.57 1.10
N MET A 353 17.78 7.90 0.70
CA MET A 353 18.52 9.08 1.14
C MET A 353 17.92 10.33 0.51
N GLU A 354 17.74 10.34 -0.82
CA GLU A 354 17.13 11.45 -1.57
C GLU A 354 15.72 11.75 -1.04
N ALA A 355 14.92 10.71 -0.78
CA ALA A 355 13.60 10.83 -0.16
C ALA A 355 13.65 11.48 1.23
N ALA A 356 14.62 11.11 2.06
CA ALA A 356 14.76 11.67 3.40
C ALA A 356 15.26 13.12 3.38
N GLU A 357 16.19 13.46 2.49
CA GLU A 357 16.69 14.83 2.29
C GLU A 357 15.58 15.75 1.80
N ARG A 358 14.84 15.31 0.78
CA ARG A 358 13.70 16.05 0.23
C ARG A 358 12.64 16.33 1.30
N LEU A 359 12.23 15.30 2.03
CA LEU A 359 11.24 15.44 3.10
C LEU A 359 11.74 16.37 4.22
N ARG A 360 13.01 16.22 4.63
CA ARG A 360 13.63 17.07 5.65
C ARG A 360 13.63 18.54 5.21
N LYS A 361 13.96 18.84 3.96
CA LYS A 361 13.91 20.19 3.40
C LYS A 361 12.51 20.77 3.44
N ASP A 362 11.54 20.04 2.90
CA ASP A 362 10.18 20.56 2.75
C ASP A 362 9.48 20.74 4.10
N LEU A 363 9.70 19.85 5.08
CA LEU A 363 9.20 20.02 6.45
C LEU A 363 9.72 21.30 7.11
N TRP A 364 11.01 21.59 6.93
CA TRP A 364 11.63 22.80 7.48
C TRP A 364 11.03 24.06 6.86
N VAL A 365 10.86 24.08 5.54
CA VAL A 365 10.25 25.21 4.82
C VAL A 365 8.81 25.42 5.27
N PHE A 366 8.03 24.35 5.37
CA PHE A 366 6.65 24.41 5.83
C PHE A 366 6.57 25.04 7.23
N ALA A 367 7.45 24.60 8.15
CA ALA A 367 7.49 25.15 9.50
C ALA A 367 7.83 26.65 9.51
N GLN A 368 8.77 27.09 8.66
CA GLN A 368 9.10 28.53 8.55
C GLN A 368 7.92 29.36 8.07
N LEU A 369 7.18 28.87 7.07
CA LEU A 369 6.01 29.60 6.56
C LEU A 369 4.92 29.71 7.64
N CYS A 370 4.64 28.64 8.37
CA CYS A 370 3.70 28.66 9.49
C CYS A 370 4.11 29.65 10.59
N ARG A 371 5.40 29.66 10.99
CA ARG A 371 5.91 30.61 11.99
C ARG A 371 5.89 32.05 11.52
N SER A 372 6.14 32.30 10.23
CA SER A 372 6.06 33.63 9.65
C SER A 372 4.62 34.15 9.68
N ALA A 373 3.64 33.33 9.29
CA ALA A 373 2.23 33.69 9.38
C ALA A 373 1.79 33.94 10.83
N GLU A 374 2.20 33.07 11.77
CA GLU A 374 1.96 33.25 13.21
C GLU A 374 2.50 34.60 13.70
N GLY A 375 3.73 34.94 13.32
CA GLY A 375 4.40 36.18 13.71
C GLY A 375 3.66 37.43 13.22
N HIS A 376 3.22 37.47 11.95
CA HIS A 376 2.46 38.60 11.43
C HIS A 376 1.10 38.75 12.12
N LEU A 377 0.39 37.64 12.37
CA LEU A 377 -0.90 37.66 13.09
C LEU A 377 -0.75 38.17 14.54
N ARG A 378 0.34 37.80 15.24
CA ARG A 378 0.64 38.29 16.59
C ARG A 378 0.93 39.79 16.65
N ASN A 379 1.44 40.35 15.55
CA ASN A 379 1.75 41.76 15.41
C ASN A 379 0.60 42.56 14.77
N ASP A 380 -0.59 41.97 14.63
CA ASP A 380 -1.77 42.53 13.96
C ASP A 380 -1.54 42.98 12.50
N ASP A 381 -0.49 42.46 11.85
CA ASP A 381 -0.16 42.71 10.44
C ASP A 381 -0.91 41.71 9.53
N VAL A 382 -2.21 41.93 9.40
CA VAL A 382 -3.12 41.05 8.65
C VAL A 382 -2.76 40.94 7.16
N PRO A 383 -2.41 42.03 6.44
CA PRO A 383 -2.06 41.93 5.02
C PRO A 383 -0.81 41.07 4.79
N ALA A 384 0.22 41.19 5.63
CA ALA A 384 1.39 40.33 5.50
C ALA A 384 1.09 38.88 5.87
N ALA A 385 0.26 38.64 6.89
CA ALA A 385 -0.20 37.29 7.23
C ALA A 385 -0.97 36.63 6.07
N GLU A 386 -1.82 37.38 5.37
CA GLU A 386 -2.55 36.89 4.18
C GLU A 386 -1.61 36.46 3.06
N ALA A 387 -0.59 37.27 2.78
CA ALA A 387 0.40 36.94 1.76
C ALA A 387 1.14 35.64 2.12
N VAL A 388 1.59 35.49 3.37
CA VAL A 388 2.28 34.27 3.81
C VAL A 388 1.35 33.06 3.80
N ILE A 389 0.08 33.21 4.20
CA ILE A 389 -0.88 32.10 4.16
C ILE A 389 -1.18 31.67 2.72
N SER A 390 -1.25 32.60 1.78
CA SER A 390 -1.34 32.27 0.37
C SER A 390 -0.08 31.51 -0.11
N SER A 391 1.11 31.87 0.39
CA SER A 391 2.33 31.08 0.17
C SER A 391 2.26 29.69 0.81
N ILE A 392 1.67 29.55 2.00
CA ILE A 392 1.43 28.25 2.66
C ILE A 392 0.53 27.37 1.80
N VAL A 393 -0.56 27.92 1.26
CA VAL A 393 -1.49 27.18 0.41
C VAL A 393 -0.81 26.72 -0.89
N ALA A 394 -0.02 27.60 -1.52
CA ALA A 394 0.77 27.23 -2.69
C ALA A 394 1.81 26.15 -2.36
N PHE A 395 2.48 26.27 -1.21
CA PHE A 395 3.45 25.28 -0.73
C PHE A 395 2.80 23.94 -0.41
N LEU A 396 1.61 23.95 0.18
CA LEU A 396 0.84 22.75 0.48
C LEU A 396 0.52 21.95 -0.81
N GLY A 397 0.16 22.62 -1.91
CA GLY A 397 -0.01 21.96 -3.21
C GLY A 397 1.24 21.25 -3.69
N TYR A 398 2.37 21.98 -3.67
CA TYR A 398 3.68 21.40 -3.99
C TYR A 398 4.05 20.23 -3.06
N PHE A 399 3.71 20.34 -1.78
CA PHE A 399 3.99 19.30 -0.79
C PHE A 399 3.14 18.05 -1.06
N GLN A 400 1.85 18.19 -1.33
CA GLN A 400 0.93 17.10 -1.68
C GLN A 400 1.36 16.37 -2.96
N ASP A 401 1.82 17.09 -3.98
CA ASP A 401 2.25 16.51 -5.25
C ASP A 401 3.53 15.65 -5.15
N GLY A 402 4.30 15.78 -4.07
CA GLY A 402 5.55 15.02 -3.89
C GLY A 402 5.79 14.56 -2.47
N SER A 403 6.16 15.50 -1.60
CA SER A 403 6.72 15.18 -0.28
C SER A 403 5.74 14.56 0.72
N TYR A 404 4.44 14.72 0.51
CA TYR A 404 3.40 14.07 1.30
C TYR A 404 3.51 12.54 1.25
N GLN A 405 3.83 11.97 0.07
CA GLN A 405 4.03 10.51 -0.08
C GLN A 405 5.27 9.97 0.65
N LEU A 406 6.18 10.85 1.09
CA LEU A 406 7.41 10.51 1.80
C LEU A 406 7.22 10.47 3.33
N LEU A 407 6.09 10.99 3.83
CA LEU A 407 5.73 10.96 5.25
C LEU A 407 5.52 9.52 5.73
N ARG A 408 5.58 9.29 7.04
CA ARG A 408 5.08 8.03 7.61
C ARG A 408 3.56 8.11 7.67
N TYR A 409 2.89 6.97 7.57
CA TYR A 409 1.42 6.94 7.57
C TYR A 409 0.82 7.56 8.83
N VAL A 410 1.47 7.38 9.98
CA VAL A 410 1.08 8.00 11.27
C VAL A 410 1.07 9.52 11.21
N ASP A 411 1.93 10.14 10.39
CA ASP A 411 2.06 11.58 10.32
C ASP A 411 0.92 12.22 9.50
N TYR A 412 0.24 11.48 8.63
CA TYR A 412 -0.73 12.01 7.65
C TYR A 412 -1.85 12.81 8.33
N GLU A 413 -2.40 12.30 9.44
CA GLU A 413 -3.55 12.91 10.11
C GLU A 413 -3.32 14.38 10.48
N ALA A 414 -2.12 14.74 10.95
CA ALA A 414 -1.83 16.12 11.31
C ALA A 414 -1.82 17.04 10.08
N PHE A 415 -1.32 16.56 8.94
CA PHE A 415 -1.31 17.28 7.67
C PHE A 415 -2.72 17.37 7.08
N ASP A 416 -3.50 16.29 7.15
CA ASP A 416 -4.90 16.24 6.66
C ASP A 416 -5.76 17.25 7.43
N ARG A 417 -5.65 17.27 8.77
CA ARG A 417 -6.37 18.23 9.62
C ARG A 417 -5.97 19.67 9.32
N PHE A 418 -4.69 19.95 9.11
CA PHE A 418 -4.23 21.29 8.77
C PHE A 418 -4.67 21.73 7.35
N SER A 419 -4.65 20.81 6.38
CA SER A 419 -5.16 21.04 5.02
C SER A 419 -6.67 21.36 5.02
N ALA A 420 -7.45 20.58 5.79
CA ALA A 420 -8.87 20.83 5.99
C ALA A 420 -9.11 22.20 6.63
N LEU A 421 -8.35 22.53 7.68
CA LEU A 421 -8.41 23.84 8.33
C LEU A 421 -8.18 24.99 7.34
N LEU A 422 -7.16 24.90 6.47
CA LEU A 422 -6.89 25.92 5.46
C LEU A 422 -7.99 26.03 4.40
N THR A 423 -8.76 24.96 4.18
CA THR A 423 -9.90 24.94 3.24
C THR A 423 -11.15 25.55 3.87
N GLU A 424 -11.39 25.26 5.15
CA GLU A 424 -12.56 25.71 5.91
C GLU A 424 -12.42 27.13 6.45
N LEU A 425 -11.20 27.68 6.50
CA LEU A 425 -10.96 28.98 7.09
C LEU A 425 -11.65 30.10 6.28
N PRO A 426 -12.58 30.87 6.88
CA PRO A 426 -13.02 32.12 6.28
C PRO A 426 -11.86 33.11 6.29
N TRP A 427 -11.54 33.67 5.11
CA TRP A 427 -10.49 34.68 4.98
C TRP A 427 -11.06 36.01 4.45
N PRO A 428 -10.73 37.16 5.08
CA PRO A 428 -9.85 37.32 6.24
C PRO A 428 -10.43 36.74 7.55
N PRO A 429 -9.60 36.38 8.53
CA PRO A 429 -10.07 35.90 9.83
C PRO A 429 -10.71 37.06 10.57
N GLU A 430 -12.04 37.11 10.52
CA GLU A 430 -12.85 38.15 11.15
C GLU A 430 -12.99 37.88 12.65
N GLY A 431 -12.62 38.88 13.45
CA GLY A 431 -12.75 38.85 14.90
C GLY A 431 -11.52 38.32 15.65
N PRO A 432 -11.28 38.81 16.89
CA PRO A 432 -10.12 38.40 17.70
C PRO A 432 -10.07 36.89 17.98
N ALA A 433 -11.21 36.25 18.21
CA ALA A 433 -11.27 34.83 18.54
C ALA A 433 -10.79 33.91 17.39
N VAL A 434 -11.16 34.23 16.15
CA VAL A 434 -10.75 33.47 14.95
C VAL A 434 -9.24 33.61 14.73
N ARG A 435 -8.70 34.82 14.94
CA ARG A 435 -7.25 35.07 14.85
C ARG A 435 -6.47 34.32 15.92
N THR A 436 -6.91 34.35 17.18
CA THR A 436 -6.26 33.61 18.27
C THR A 436 -6.24 32.12 17.98
N ARG A 437 -7.37 31.56 17.52
CA ARG A 437 -7.45 30.16 17.12
C ARG A 437 -6.50 29.83 15.98
N LEU A 438 -6.46 30.64 14.92
CA LEU A 438 -5.53 30.43 13.81
C LEU A 438 -4.06 30.49 14.26
N ILE A 439 -3.70 31.40 15.18
CA ILE A 439 -2.37 31.47 15.79
C ILE A 439 -2.04 30.15 16.51
N GLU A 440 -2.98 29.62 17.30
CA GLU A 440 -2.82 28.35 18.01
C GLU A 440 -2.67 27.17 17.04
N ASP A 441 -3.48 27.12 15.98
CA ASP A 441 -3.44 26.07 14.98
C ASP A 441 -2.13 26.10 14.15
N LEU A 442 -1.67 27.29 13.75
CA LEU A 442 -0.37 27.48 13.07
C LEU A 442 0.80 27.04 13.94
N ARG A 443 0.77 27.41 15.23
CA ARG A 443 1.77 26.99 16.21
C ARG A 443 1.74 25.48 16.44
N GLY A 444 0.56 24.92 16.63
CA GLY A 444 0.35 23.48 16.81
C GLY A 444 0.95 22.69 15.65
N PHE A 445 0.63 23.08 14.42
CA PHE A 445 1.14 22.43 13.23
C PHE A 445 2.65 22.66 13.02
N SER A 446 3.17 23.86 13.32
CA SER A 446 4.63 24.13 13.33
C SER A 446 5.38 23.16 14.23
N MET A 447 4.87 22.88 15.44
CA MET A 447 5.50 21.91 16.35
C MET A 447 5.47 20.49 15.79
N VAL A 448 4.37 20.09 15.13
CA VAL A 448 4.31 18.79 14.43
C VAL A 448 5.39 18.71 13.36
N LEU A 449 5.50 19.74 12.50
CA LEU A 449 6.49 19.81 11.43
C LEU A 449 7.93 19.72 11.96
N GLU A 450 8.24 20.42 13.05
CA GLU A 450 9.55 20.39 13.70
C GLU A 450 9.87 19.02 14.33
N ASN A 451 8.90 18.39 14.97
CA ASN A 451 9.04 17.05 15.54
C ASN A 451 9.28 16.01 14.43
N THR A 452 8.50 16.08 13.34
CA THR A 452 8.68 15.22 12.18
C THR A 452 10.02 15.47 11.50
N PHE A 453 10.45 16.73 11.35
CA PHE A 453 11.78 17.10 10.86
C PHE A 453 12.89 16.47 11.70
N ALA A 454 12.78 16.56 13.02
CA ALA A 454 13.76 15.97 13.94
C ALA A 454 13.77 14.44 13.84
N ALA A 455 12.61 13.81 13.71
CA ALA A 455 12.50 12.35 13.51
C ALA A 455 13.11 11.89 12.17
N VAL A 456 12.87 12.64 11.09
CA VAL A 456 13.48 12.38 9.78
C VAL A 456 14.99 12.54 9.85
N SER A 457 15.48 13.59 10.51
CA SER A 457 16.91 13.89 10.65
C SER A 457 17.69 12.81 11.43
N ARG A 458 17.01 12.02 12.27
CA ARG A 458 17.60 10.89 13.00
C ARG A 458 17.64 9.57 12.22
N ARG A 459 17.10 9.52 10.99
CA ARG A 459 17.10 8.30 10.16
C ARG A 459 18.52 7.86 9.85
N ALA A 460 18.73 6.54 9.80
CA ALA A 460 20.05 5.95 9.57
C ALA A 460 20.71 6.45 8.28
N GLN A 461 19.92 6.60 7.20
CA GLN A 461 20.42 7.08 5.90
C GLN A 461 20.92 8.54 5.89
N LEU A 462 20.61 9.36 6.90
CA LEU A 462 21.08 10.74 7.00
C LEU A 462 22.25 10.91 7.98
N ARG A 463 22.75 9.82 8.57
CA ARG A 463 23.91 9.89 9.48
C ARG A 463 25.14 10.40 8.72
N GLY A 464 25.73 11.48 9.22
CA GLY A 464 26.89 12.13 8.60
C GLY A 464 26.55 13.19 7.54
N PHE A 465 25.26 13.37 7.19
CA PHE A 465 24.82 14.39 6.23
C PHE A 465 24.15 15.57 6.93
N ASN A 466 24.80 16.74 6.86
CA ASN A 466 24.27 17.98 7.44
C ASN A 466 23.03 18.45 6.68
N PHE A 467 22.19 19.23 7.37
CA PHE A 467 21.05 19.89 6.73
C PHE A 467 21.52 21.09 5.92
N ASP A 468 21.26 21.07 4.61
CA ASP A 468 21.51 22.22 3.74
C ASP A 468 20.44 23.29 3.95
N ARG A 469 20.77 24.22 4.84
CA ARG A 469 19.88 25.34 5.18
C ARG A 469 19.78 26.36 4.05
N ALA A 470 20.83 26.56 3.26
CA ALA A 470 20.83 27.56 2.20
C ALA A 470 19.87 27.17 1.09
N ASP A 471 19.88 25.89 0.66
CA ASP A 471 18.92 25.38 -0.32
C ASP A 471 17.47 25.44 0.20
N ALA A 472 17.25 25.16 1.49
CA ALA A 472 15.93 25.28 2.11
C ALA A 472 15.42 26.73 2.17
N GLU A 473 16.30 27.70 2.46
CA GLU A 473 15.98 29.12 2.46
C GLU A 473 15.62 29.62 1.05
N LEU A 474 16.37 29.21 0.02
CA LEU A 474 16.04 29.50 -1.38
C LEU A 474 14.66 28.98 -1.77
N LEU A 475 14.32 27.77 -1.34
CA LEU A 475 13.02 27.16 -1.61
C LEU A 475 11.89 27.92 -0.89
N ARG A 476 12.07 28.31 0.37
CA ARG A 476 11.13 29.17 1.11
C ARG A 476 10.91 30.50 0.38
N ASP A 477 11.99 31.17 -0.01
CA ASP A 477 11.95 32.51 -0.59
C ASP A 477 11.25 32.51 -1.95
N ARG A 478 11.36 31.43 -2.72
CA ARG A 478 10.59 31.22 -3.96
C ARG A 478 9.08 31.30 -3.72
N PHE A 479 8.57 30.68 -2.64
CA PHE A 479 7.14 30.69 -2.33
C PHE A 479 6.67 32.03 -1.74
N LEU A 480 7.52 32.70 -0.95
CA LEU A 480 7.23 34.05 -0.46
C LEU A 480 7.22 35.10 -1.60
N ALA A 481 8.12 34.96 -2.58
CA ALA A 481 8.21 35.88 -3.72
C ALA A 481 7.08 35.69 -4.73
N ALA A 482 6.58 34.46 -4.93
CA ALA A 482 5.49 34.16 -5.87
C ALA A 482 4.13 34.78 -5.49
N THR A 483 4.04 35.42 -4.31
CA THR A 483 2.83 36.01 -3.76
C THR A 483 2.88 37.54 -3.69
N ARG A 484 3.98 38.14 -4.17
CA ARG A 484 4.12 39.58 -4.42
C ARG A 484 3.79 39.87 -5.88
#